data_AF-A0A936PN95-F1
#
_entry.id   AF-A0A936PN95-F1
#
_cell.length_a   1.000
_cell.length_b   1.000
_cell.length_c   1.000
_cell.angle_alpha   90.00
_cell.angle_beta   90.00
_cell.angle_gamma   90.00
#
_symmetry.space_group_name_H-M   'P 1'
#
loop_
_entity.id
_entity.type
_entity.pdbx_description
1 polymer ?
#
loop_
_entity_poly.entity_id
_entity_poly.type
_entity_poly.pdbx_seq_one_letter_code
_entity_poly.pdbx_strand_id
1 'polypeptide(L)'
;MRLFLWGMFKKVVIGNNLGAPVGLVYGHMDNYSGLPLVLIFFLQAIHLYCDFSGYTDMALGVARIFGIKLVDNFNRPFFARNVGEFWRRWHISLSSWCNDFIFSPFIVKYRRLGNRAAIAGIFVSFFVIGIWHGANWTFIMVGILQGVAISYEFASKKKRLEIASKLPSGMVVFVSRALTYLFFSFTLVFFNSHSISDAFYFISHLFSNFHLSLSGNKLIYDSAGFFIAFAAFVVLFVIEIYQERGVDVAGYFLKMPRAVRWVGYYLLIVSVFYYSGAGDTFVYLKF
;
A
#
# COMPACT_ATOMS: atom_id res chain seq x y z
N MET A 1 -13.67 7.07 -18.35
CA MET A 1 -12.97 8.38 -18.31
C MET A 1 -12.75 8.96 -16.92
N ARG A 2 -13.76 9.21 -16.07
CA ARG A 2 -13.52 9.79 -14.71
C ARG A 2 -12.56 8.96 -13.85
N LEU A 3 -12.77 7.63 -13.82
CA LEU A 3 -11.90 6.70 -13.09
C LEU A 3 -10.47 6.69 -13.65
N PHE A 4 -10.33 6.86 -14.96
CA PHE A 4 -9.02 6.97 -15.61
C PHE A 4 -8.29 8.25 -15.18
N LEU A 5 -8.97 9.41 -15.19
CA LEU A 5 -8.40 10.67 -14.70
C LEU A 5 -8.03 10.60 -13.21
N TRP A 6 -8.87 9.97 -12.39
CA TRP A 6 -8.58 9.75 -10.98
C TRP A 6 -7.35 8.85 -10.78
N GLY A 7 -7.24 7.77 -11.58
CA GLY A 7 -6.07 6.90 -11.58
C GLY A 7 -4.79 7.64 -11.99
N MET A 8 -4.84 8.47 -13.03
CA MET A 8 -3.72 9.34 -13.43
C MET A 8 -3.32 10.28 -12.31
N PHE A 9 -4.28 10.93 -11.64
CA PHE A 9 -3.98 11.81 -10.51
C PHE A 9 -3.27 11.07 -9.37
N LYS A 10 -3.80 9.93 -8.92
CA LYS A 10 -3.16 9.13 -7.87
C LYS A 10 -1.75 8.69 -8.25
N LYS A 11 -1.54 8.23 -9.49
CA LYS A 11 -0.23 7.75 -9.94
C LYS A 11 0.76 8.90 -10.14
N VAL A 12 0.43 9.88 -10.98
CA VAL A 12 1.35 10.91 -11.44
C VAL A 12 1.58 11.98 -10.38
N VAL A 13 0.53 12.47 -9.73
CA VAL A 13 0.64 13.58 -8.78
C VAL A 13 1.10 13.08 -7.42
N ILE A 14 0.55 11.96 -6.93
CA ILE A 14 0.88 11.43 -5.59
C ILE A 14 1.99 10.38 -5.69
N GLY A 15 1.74 9.29 -6.40
CA GLY A 15 2.62 8.12 -6.50
C GLY A 15 4.04 8.51 -6.90
N ASN A 16 4.25 9.05 -8.11
CA ASN A 16 5.57 9.37 -8.63
C ASN A 16 6.36 10.34 -7.73
N ASN A 17 5.71 11.42 -7.26
CA ASN A 17 6.37 12.42 -6.41
C ASN A 17 6.76 11.88 -5.02
N LEU A 18 5.97 10.97 -4.44
CA LEU A 18 6.35 10.28 -3.21
C LEU A 18 7.33 9.12 -3.46
N GLY A 19 7.43 8.64 -4.70
CA GLY A 19 8.36 7.59 -5.13
C GLY A 19 9.80 8.07 -5.25
N ALA A 20 10.01 9.30 -5.73
CA ALA A 20 11.33 9.89 -5.86
C ALA A 20 12.18 9.82 -4.56
N PRO A 21 11.70 10.28 -3.38
CA PRO A 21 12.47 10.16 -2.14
C PRO A 21 12.64 8.71 -1.69
N VAL A 22 11.67 7.83 -1.95
CA VAL A 22 11.78 6.38 -1.64
C VAL A 22 12.90 5.76 -2.45
N GLY A 23 12.90 5.94 -3.78
CA GLY A 23 13.93 5.42 -4.67
C GLY A 23 15.32 5.98 -4.37
N LEU A 24 15.41 7.27 -4.00
CA LEU A 24 16.68 7.90 -3.67
C LEU A 24 17.32 7.33 -2.39
N VAL A 25 16.51 7.05 -1.36
CA VAL A 25 16.99 6.44 -0.12
C VAL A 25 17.38 4.98 -0.34
N TYR A 26 16.56 4.17 -1.00
CA TYR A 26 16.91 2.77 -1.28
C TYR A 26 18.11 2.63 -2.23
N GLY A 27 18.29 3.56 -3.17
CA GLY A 27 19.43 3.57 -4.08
C GLY A 27 20.77 4.04 -3.47
N HIS A 28 20.73 4.71 -2.31
CA HIS A 28 21.95 5.22 -1.63
C HIS A 28 21.84 5.04 -0.11
N MET A 29 21.45 3.84 0.32
CA MET A 29 21.05 3.57 1.70
C MET A 29 22.12 3.93 2.73
N ASP A 30 23.40 3.68 2.40
CA ASP A 30 24.55 3.93 3.28
C ASP A 30 24.75 5.41 3.65
N ASN A 31 24.11 6.34 2.90
CA ASN A 31 24.17 7.78 3.15
C ASN A 31 23.10 8.26 4.15
N TYR A 32 22.19 7.39 4.58
CA TYR A 32 21.01 7.78 5.36
C TYR A 32 20.90 6.99 6.68
N SER A 33 20.61 7.70 7.76
CA SER A 33 20.27 7.13 9.07
C SER A 33 19.28 8.04 9.79
N GLY A 34 18.51 7.49 10.73
CA GLY A 34 17.56 8.24 11.55
C GLY A 34 16.36 8.77 10.77
N LEU A 35 16.10 10.08 10.86
CA LEU A 35 14.87 10.72 10.39
C LEU A 35 14.50 10.44 8.91
N PRO A 36 15.42 10.51 7.91
CA PRO A 36 15.12 10.10 6.54
C PRO A 36 14.54 8.68 6.44
N LEU A 37 15.15 7.71 7.13
CA LEU A 37 14.70 6.31 7.09
C LEU A 37 13.33 6.16 7.75
N VAL A 38 13.07 6.85 8.86
CA VAL A 38 11.74 6.90 9.49
C VAL A 38 10.69 7.46 8.52
N LEU A 39 11.00 8.56 7.83
CA LEU A 39 10.07 9.16 6.87
C LEU A 39 9.78 8.20 5.70
N ILE A 40 10.81 7.58 5.13
CA ILE A 40 10.63 6.57 4.07
C ILE A 40 9.86 5.35 4.55
N PHE A 41 10.08 4.90 5.79
CA PHE A 41 9.36 3.78 6.37
C PHE A 41 7.85 3.97 6.28
N PHE A 42 7.35 5.17 6.57
CA PHE A 42 5.93 5.49 6.45
C PHE A 42 5.53 5.80 4.99
N LEU A 43 6.35 6.55 4.25
CA LEU A 43 5.99 7.03 2.90
C LEU A 43 5.93 5.92 1.85
N GLN A 44 6.76 4.88 1.96
CA GLN A 44 6.83 3.82 0.95
C GLN A 44 5.50 3.10 0.74
N ALA A 45 4.70 2.91 1.80
CA ALA A 45 3.38 2.28 1.69
C ALA A 45 2.40 3.18 0.93
N ILE A 46 2.45 4.50 1.19
CA ILE A 46 1.62 5.50 0.51
C ILE A 46 1.99 5.59 -0.97
N HIS A 47 3.29 5.69 -1.26
CA HIS A 47 3.83 5.69 -2.62
C HIS A 47 3.33 4.47 -3.39
N LEU A 48 3.57 3.26 -2.87
CA LEU A 48 3.18 2.01 -3.52
C LEU A 48 1.67 1.94 -3.73
N TYR A 49 0.88 2.35 -2.73
CA TYR A 49 -0.57 2.36 -2.84
C TYR A 49 -1.06 3.31 -3.93
N CYS A 50 -0.57 4.54 -3.98
CA CYS A 50 -1.02 5.55 -4.94
C CYS A 50 -0.56 5.22 -6.36
N ASP A 51 0.65 4.71 -6.52
CA ASP A 51 1.18 4.25 -7.80
C ASP A 51 0.34 3.11 -8.37
N PHE A 52 0.14 2.05 -7.57
CA PHE A 52 -0.48 0.83 -8.05
C PHE A 52 -2.00 0.93 -8.12
N SER A 53 -2.64 1.56 -7.13
CA SER A 53 -4.08 1.84 -7.20
C SER A 53 -4.41 2.87 -8.29
N GLY A 54 -3.49 3.79 -8.60
CA GLY A 54 -3.62 4.70 -9.74
C GLY A 54 -3.57 3.96 -11.08
N TYR A 55 -2.59 3.06 -11.23
CA TYR A 55 -2.48 2.20 -12.41
C TYR A 55 -3.73 1.34 -12.64
N THR A 56 -4.21 0.67 -11.59
CA THR A 56 -5.39 -0.21 -11.70
C THR A 56 -6.69 0.57 -11.95
N ASP A 57 -6.85 1.77 -11.38
CA ASP A 57 -7.98 2.65 -11.69
C ASP A 57 -7.98 3.10 -13.16
N MET A 58 -6.80 3.36 -13.74
CA MET A 58 -6.68 3.62 -15.18
C MET A 58 -7.12 2.40 -15.99
N ALA A 59 -6.64 1.19 -15.67
CA ALA A 59 -7.03 -0.04 -16.34
C ALA A 59 -8.55 -0.30 -16.25
N LEU A 60 -9.15 -0.15 -15.06
CA LEU A 60 -10.59 -0.24 -14.84
C LEU A 60 -11.35 0.82 -15.67
N GLY A 61 -10.82 2.03 -15.71
CA GLY A 61 -11.37 3.15 -16.47
C GLY A 61 -11.39 2.90 -17.97
N VAL A 62 -10.35 2.26 -18.51
CA VAL A 62 -10.25 1.86 -19.91
C VAL A 62 -11.17 0.68 -20.21
N ALA A 63 -11.14 -0.39 -19.40
CA ALA A 63 -11.97 -1.56 -19.59
C ALA A 63 -13.47 -1.21 -19.67
N ARG A 64 -13.94 -0.28 -18.83
CA ARG A 64 -15.33 0.20 -18.86
C ARG A 64 -15.72 0.92 -20.16
N ILE A 65 -14.77 1.50 -20.89
CA ILE A 65 -15.04 2.10 -22.23
C ILE A 65 -15.37 0.99 -23.22
N PHE A 66 -14.67 -0.14 -23.13
CA PHE A 66 -14.89 -1.33 -23.95
C PHE A 66 -16.06 -2.20 -23.44
N GLY A 67 -16.83 -1.74 -22.45
CA GLY A 67 -17.94 -2.51 -21.86
C GLY A 67 -17.50 -3.67 -20.96
N ILE A 68 -16.21 -3.78 -20.64
CA ILE A 68 -15.65 -4.85 -19.81
C ILE A 68 -15.63 -4.40 -18.35
N LYS A 69 -16.21 -5.22 -17.47
CA LYS A 69 -16.18 -5.01 -16.02
C LYS A 69 -15.08 -5.87 -15.38
N LEU A 70 -13.94 -5.24 -15.06
CA LEU A 70 -12.87 -5.88 -14.28
C LEU A 70 -13.17 -5.81 -12.78
N VAL A 71 -12.48 -6.66 -12.01
CA VAL A 71 -12.52 -6.67 -10.54
C VAL A 71 -11.70 -5.49 -10.00
N ASP A 72 -12.23 -4.79 -8.99
CA ASP A 72 -11.50 -3.71 -8.32
C ASP A 72 -10.30 -4.29 -7.54
N ASN A 73 -9.12 -3.72 -7.72
CA ASN A 73 -7.90 -4.26 -7.10
C ASN A 73 -7.62 -3.74 -5.68
N PHE A 74 -8.23 -2.61 -5.31
CA PHE A 74 -7.99 -1.99 -4.02
C PHE A 74 -9.30 -1.52 -3.39
N ASN A 75 -9.42 -1.73 -2.08
CA ASN A 75 -10.57 -1.28 -1.32
C ASN A 75 -10.14 -0.68 0.03
N ARG A 76 -9.55 0.53 -0.03
CA ARG A 76 -9.11 1.31 1.14
C ARG A 76 -8.29 0.45 2.13
N PRO A 77 -7.14 -0.11 1.69
CA PRO A 77 -6.40 -1.13 2.45
C PRO A 77 -5.87 -0.62 3.80
N PHE A 78 -5.56 0.67 3.92
CA PHE A 78 -5.08 1.26 5.18
C PHE A 78 -6.14 1.31 6.30
N PHE A 79 -7.39 0.99 5.99
CA PHE A 79 -8.46 0.87 6.98
C PHE A 79 -8.65 -0.57 7.51
N ALA A 80 -7.83 -1.52 7.04
CA ALA A 80 -7.82 -2.88 7.53
C ALA A 80 -7.40 -2.97 9.00
N ARG A 81 -8.07 -3.83 9.78
CA ARG A 81 -7.81 -4.02 11.22
C ARG A 81 -6.85 -5.18 11.52
N ASN A 82 -6.45 -5.90 10.48
CA ASN A 82 -5.55 -7.05 10.56
C ASN A 82 -5.00 -7.34 9.17
N VAL A 83 -3.90 -8.09 9.11
CA VAL A 83 -3.19 -8.47 7.89
C VAL A 83 -4.08 -9.31 6.98
N GLY A 84 -4.88 -10.23 7.52
CA GLY A 84 -5.85 -10.97 6.71
C GLY A 84 -6.90 -10.07 6.03
N GLU A 85 -7.39 -9.03 6.71
CA GLU A 85 -8.28 -8.02 6.12
C GLU A 85 -7.54 -7.14 5.11
N PHE A 86 -6.28 -6.80 5.37
CA PHE A 86 -5.44 -6.03 4.47
C PHE A 86 -5.33 -6.73 3.10
N TRP A 87 -5.01 -8.02 3.05
CA TRP A 87 -4.92 -8.79 1.79
C TRP A 87 -6.26 -8.98 1.07
N ARG A 88 -7.40 -8.87 1.77
CA ARG A 88 -8.73 -8.81 1.13
C ARG A 88 -9.04 -7.43 0.53
N ARG A 89 -8.24 -6.41 0.84
CA ARG A 89 -8.40 -5.02 0.36
C ARG A 89 -7.24 -4.57 -0.53
N TRP A 90 -6.15 -5.33 -0.58
CA TRP A 90 -4.92 -5.04 -1.32
C TRP A 90 -4.75 -6.06 -2.44
N HIS A 91 -4.51 -5.57 -3.65
CA HIS A 91 -4.28 -6.38 -4.85
C HIS A 91 -5.27 -7.56 -5.00
N ILE A 92 -6.56 -7.25 -4.90
CA ILE A 92 -7.66 -8.22 -4.74
C ILE A 92 -7.65 -9.28 -5.85
N SER A 93 -7.37 -8.92 -7.11
CA SER A 93 -7.31 -9.90 -8.19
C SER A 93 -6.22 -10.96 -7.96
N LEU A 94 -5.03 -10.57 -7.49
CA LEU A 94 -3.94 -11.48 -7.17
C LEU A 94 -4.29 -12.31 -5.94
N SER A 95 -4.77 -11.66 -4.87
CA SER A 95 -5.16 -12.34 -3.63
C SER A 95 -6.24 -13.40 -3.88
N SER A 96 -7.26 -13.09 -4.70
CA SER A 96 -8.30 -14.03 -5.12
C SER A 96 -7.72 -15.16 -5.97
N TRP A 97 -6.85 -14.85 -6.94
CA TRP A 97 -6.21 -15.88 -7.77
C TRP A 97 -5.38 -16.87 -6.91
N CYS A 98 -4.54 -16.37 -6.00
CA CYS A 98 -3.79 -17.23 -5.09
C CYS A 98 -4.71 -18.03 -4.16
N ASN A 99 -5.80 -17.43 -3.69
CA ASN A 99 -6.79 -18.15 -2.88
C ASN A 99 -7.41 -19.33 -3.64
N ASP A 100 -7.82 -19.10 -4.89
CA ASP A 100 -8.60 -20.06 -5.67
C ASP A 100 -7.74 -21.15 -6.29
N PHE A 101 -6.50 -20.82 -6.69
CA PHE A 101 -5.62 -21.74 -7.42
C PHE A 101 -4.50 -22.35 -6.57
N ILE A 102 -4.16 -21.77 -5.42
CA ILE A 102 -3.07 -22.28 -4.57
C ILE A 102 -3.61 -22.70 -3.21
N PHE A 103 -4.16 -21.76 -2.45
CA PHE A 103 -4.55 -21.97 -1.06
C PHE A 103 -5.67 -23.01 -0.93
N SER A 104 -6.79 -22.80 -1.64
CA SER A 104 -7.96 -23.67 -1.54
C SER A 104 -7.67 -25.09 -2.01
N PRO A 105 -7.03 -25.32 -3.19
CA PRO A 105 -6.63 -26.66 -3.61
C PRO A 105 -5.69 -27.34 -2.62
N PHE A 106 -4.74 -26.60 -2.04
CA PHE A 106 -3.82 -27.12 -1.02
C PHE A 106 -4.57 -27.60 0.23
N ILE A 107 -5.48 -26.79 0.76
CA ILE A 107 -6.29 -27.17 1.93
C ILE A 107 -7.13 -28.41 1.64
N VAL A 108 -7.78 -28.49 0.49
CA VAL A 108 -8.62 -29.64 0.12
C VAL A 108 -7.78 -30.91 0.06
N LYS A 109 -6.59 -30.84 -0.56
CA LYS A 109 -5.65 -31.97 -0.66
C LYS A 109 -5.18 -32.45 0.71
N TYR A 110 -4.84 -31.52 1.60
CA TYR A 110 -4.28 -31.83 2.92
C TYR A 110 -5.31 -31.74 4.06
N ARG A 111 -6.60 -31.86 3.76
CA ARG A 111 -7.72 -31.68 4.72
C ARG A 111 -7.59 -32.45 6.04
N ARG A 112 -6.93 -33.62 6.00
CA ARG A 112 -6.69 -34.47 7.18
C ARG A 112 -5.79 -33.80 8.24
N LEU A 113 -5.01 -32.78 7.87
CA LEU A 113 -4.14 -32.04 8.78
C LEU A 113 -4.85 -30.86 9.48
N GLY A 114 -6.12 -30.60 9.17
CA GLY A 114 -6.93 -29.55 9.80
C GLY A 114 -6.26 -28.17 9.75
N ASN A 115 -6.14 -27.51 10.90
CA ASN A 115 -5.52 -26.18 11.00
C ASN A 115 -4.06 -26.13 10.50
N ARG A 116 -3.32 -27.24 10.55
CA ARG A 116 -1.95 -27.28 10.02
C ARG A 116 -1.92 -27.16 8.50
N ALA A 117 -2.93 -27.68 7.79
CA ALA A 117 -3.07 -27.48 6.35
C ALA A 117 -3.32 -26.01 6.00
N ALA A 118 -4.12 -25.32 6.81
CA ALA A 118 -4.38 -23.89 6.61
C ALA A 118 -3.11 -23.06 6.79
N ILE A 119 -2.34 -23.29 7.86
CA ILE A 119 -1.07 -22.60 8.10
C ILE A 119 -0.08 -22.89 6.96
N ALA A 120 0.13 -24.16 6.59
CA ALA A 120 1.02 -24.51 5.49
C ALA A 120 0.55 -23.91 4.15
N GLY A 121 -0.75 -23.91 3.88
CA GLY A 121 -1.32 -23.30 2.67
C GLY A 121 -1.09 -21.79 2.61
N ILE A 122 -1.16 -21.08 3.74
CA ILE A 122 -0.82 -19.66 3.83
C ILE A 122 0.65 -19.44 3.43
N PHE A 123 1.58 -20.20 4.02
CA PHE A 123 3.00 -20.08 3.70
C PHE A 123 3.31 -20.43 2.24
N VAL A 124 2.71 -21.49 1.69
CA VAL A 124 2.87 -21.86 0.28
C VAL A 124 2.36 -20.74 -0.64
N SER A 125 1.21 -20.15 -0.32
CA SER A 125 0.63 -19.07 -1.12
C SER A 125 1.52 -17.83 -1.13
N PHE A 126 2.01 -17.41 0.05
CA PHE A 126 2.90 -16.25 0.13
C PHE A 126 4.31 -16.50 -0.40
N PHE A 127 4.81 -17.74 -0.34
CA PHE A 127 6.04 -18.11 -0.99
C PHE A 127 5.93 -17.97 -2.52
N VAL A 128 4.82 -18.44 -3.10
CA VAL A 128 4.54 -18.28 -4.53
C VAL A 128 4.37 -16.81 -4.90
N ILE A 129 3.68 -16.00 -4.09
CA ILE A 129 3.59 -14.55 -4.29
C ILE A 129 4.98 -13.90 -4.26
N GLY A 130 5.85 -14.31 -3.31
CA GLY A 130 7.22 -13.81 -3.23
C GLY A 130 8.02 -14.11 -4.50
N ILE A 131 7.97 -15.35 -4.98
CA ILE A 131 8.64 -15.73 -6.24
C ILE A 131 8.05 -14.98 -7.45
N TRP A 132 6.73 -14.79 -7.48
CA TRP A 132 6.05 -14.04 -8.54
C TRP A 132 6.52 -12.58 -8.61
N HIS A 133 6.93 -12.00 -7.48
CA HIS A 133 7.50 -10.64 -7.44
C HIS A 133 8.94 -10.56 -7.95
N GLY A 134 9.73 -11.61 -7.79
CA GLY A 134 11.09 -11.67 -8.33
C GLY A 134 11.95 -12.75 -7.67
N ALA A 135 13.05 -13.11 -8.34
CA ALA A 135 14.01 -14.12 -7.86
C ALA A 135 15.02 -13.56 -6.85
N ASN A 136 14.55 -12.80 -5.85
CA ASN A 136 15.38 -12.26 -4.77
C ASN A 136 14.91 -12.80 -3.42
N TRP A 137 15.86 -13.12 -2.54
CA TRP A 137 15.61 -13.55 -1.16
C TRP A 137 14.78 -12.54 -0.36
N THR A 138 14.88 -11.25 -0.69
CA THR A 138 14.08 -10.19 -0.07
C THR A 138 12.58 -10.44 -0.25
N PHE A 139 12.12 -10.85 -1.43
CA PHE A 139 10.70 -11.16 -1.67
C PHE A 139 10.24 -12.44 -0.96
N ILE A 140 11.10 -13.44 -0.84
CA ILE A 140 10.81 -14.64 -0.05
C ILE A 140 10.62 -14.25 1.43
N MET A 141 11.47 -13.35 1.95
CA MET A 141 11.30 -12.82 3.31
C MET A 141 10.00 -12.05 3.49
N VAL A 142 9.58 -11.24 2.51
CA VAL A 142 8.25 -10.61 2.51
C VAL A 142 7.16 -11.67 2.64
N GLY A 143 7.21 -12.72 1.83
CA GLY A 143 6.24 -13.82 1.89
C GLY A 143 6.21 -14.54 3.25
N ILE A 144 7.38 -14.82 3.83
CA ILE A 144 7.49 -15.43 5.16
C ILE A 144 6.86 -14.54 6.22
N LEU A 145 7.17 -13.24 6.24
CA LEU A 145 6.62 -12.29 7.21
C LEU A 145 5.09 -12.23 7.13
N GLN A 146 4.53 -12.16 5.92
CA GLN A 146 3.09 -12.17 5.69
C GLN A 146 2.45 -13.48 6.19
N GLY A 147 3.08 -14.62 5.89
CA GLY A 147 2.62 -15.93 6.33
C GLY A 147 2.63 -16.09 7.86
N VAL A 148 3.69 -15.61 8.53
CA VAL A 148 3.79 -15.57 10.00
C VAL A 148 2.68 -14.71 10.59
N ALA A 149 2.45 -13.51 10.06
CA ALA A 149 1.45 -12.59 10.59
C ALA A 149 0.03 -13.17 10.52
N ILE A 150 -0.39 -13.71 9.37
CA ILE A 150 -1.73 -14.32 9.25
C ILE A 150 -1.85 -15.59 10.10
N SER A 151 -0.79 -16.40 10.18
CA SER A 151 -0.78 -17.59 11.05
C SER A 151 -0.91 -17.22 12.53
N TYR A 152 -0.20 -16.17 12.96
CA TYR A 152 -0.34 -15.59 14.30
C TYR A 152 -1.75 -15.07 14.53
N GLU A 153 -2.34 -14.36 13.56
CA GLU A 153 -3.71 -13.85 13.66
C GLU A 153 -4.73 -14.96 13.85
N PHE A 154 -4.57 -16.07 13.13
CA PHE A 154 -5.39 -17.26 13.25
C PHE A 154 -5.25 -17.89 14.65
N ALA A 155 -4.02 -18.15 15.10
CA ALA A 155 -3.75 -18.80 16.39
C ALA A 155 -4.15 -17.94 17.61
N SER A 156 -3.99 -16.63 17.53
CA SER A 156 -4.25 -15.69 18.64
C SER A 156 -5.67 -15.13 18.68
N LYS A 157 -6.55 -15.49 17.73
CA LYS A 157 -7.87 -14.86 17.51
C LYS A 157 -8.70 -14.74 18.80
N LYS A 158 -8.86 -15.84 19.55
CA LYS A 158 -9.67 -15.87 20.78
C LYS A 158 -9.15 -14.86 21.83
N LYS A 159 -7.86 -14.95 22.16
CA LYS A 159 -7.21 -14.06 23.14
C LYS A 159 -7.27 -12.60 22.72
N ARG A 160 -7.07 -12.29 21.44
CA ARG A 160 -7.17 -10.90 20.93
C ARG A 160 -8.59 -10.35 21.04
N LEU A 161 -9.61 -11.17 20.78
CA LEU A 161 -11.01 -10.75 20.95
C LEU A 161 -11.37 -10.52 22.43
N GLU A 162 -10.86 -11.34 23.34
CA GLU A 162 -11.04 -11.16 24.80
C GLU A 162 -10.35 -9.90 25.34
N ILE A 163 -9.18 -9.53 24.80
CA ILE A 163 -8.52 -8.28 25.14
C ILE A 163 -9.29 -7.09 24.55
N ALA A 164 -9.68 -7.20 23.28
CA ALA A 164 -10.42 -6.15 22.57
C ALA A 164 -11.77 -5.84 23.22
N SER A 165 -12.46 -6.84 23.79
CA SER A 165 -13.76 -6.63 24.46
C SER A 165 -13.66 -5.80 25.75
N LYS A 166 -12.45 -5.66 26.32
CA LYS A 166 -12.19 -4.87 27.54
C LYS A 166 -11.76 -3.44 27.26
N LEU A 167 -11.55 -3.08 26.00
CA LEU A 167 -11.02 -1.78 25.59
C LEU A 167 -12.08 -0.97 24.82
N PRO A 168 -11.99 0.37 24.80
CA PRO A 168 -12.87 1.19 23.99
C PRO A 168 -12.78 0.82 22.51
N SER A 169 -13.93 0.62 21.85
CA SER A 169 -13.98 0.15 20.46
C SER A 169 -13.21 1.04 19.48
N GLY A 170 -13.28 2.36 19.65
CA GLY A 170 -12.53 3.33 18.85
C GLY A 170 -11.02 3.16 18.98
N MET A 171 -10.53 2.95 20.20
CA MET A 171 -9.11 2.70 20.48
C MET A 171 -8.66 1.37 19.86
N VAL A 172 -9.45 0.30 20.01
CA VAL A 172 -9.15 -1.01 19.40
C VAL A 172 -9.01 -0.86 17.88
N VAL A 173 -9.98 -0.22 17.23
CA VAL A 173 -9.95 -0.04 15.77
C VAL A 173 -8.75 0.80 15.33
N PHE A 174 -8.45 1.89 16.03
CA PHE A 174 -7.29 2.75 15.73
C PHE A 174 -5.97 1.98 15.86
N VAL A 175 -5.75 1.33 17.01
CA VAL A 175 -4.51 0.56 17.26
C VAL A 175 -4.37 -0.59 16.28
N SER A 176 -5.46 -1.32 15.99
CA SER A 176 -5.44 -2.41 15.00
C SER A 176 -5.07 -1.93 13.60
N ARG A 177 -5.60 -0.79 13.14
CA ARG A 177 -5.25 -0.19 11.85
C ARG A 177 -3.80 0.28 11.83
N ALA A 178 -3.35 0.97 12.88
CA ALA A 178 -1.98 1.44 13.00
C ALA A 178 -0.98 0.27 12.98
N LEU A 179 -1.22 -0.79 13.75
CA LEU A 179 -0.36 -1.98 13.76
C LEU A 179 -0.33 -2.69 12.40
N THR A 180 -1.47 -2.78 11.71
CA THR A 180 -1.54 -3.38 10.37
C THR A 180 -0.74 -2.57 9.36
N TYR A 181 -0.86 -1.23 9.41
CA TYR A 181 -0.09 -0.31 8.56
C TYR A 181 1.41 -0.39 8.84
N LEU A 182 1.80 -0.36 10.12
CA LEU A 182 3.20 -0.45 10.55
C LEU A 182 3.82 -1.78 10.14
N PHE A 183 3.09 -2.88 10.30
CA PHE A 183 3.53 -4.19 9.84
C PHE A 183 3.72 -4.22 8.33
N PHE A 184 2.75 -3.72 7.55
CA PHE A 184 2.89 -3.67 6.10
C PHE A 184 4.08 -2.81 5.67
N SER A 185 4.23 -1.62 6.28
CA SER A 185 5.39 -0.74 6.09
C SER A 185 6.71 -1.44 6.41
N PHE A 186 6.76 -2.22 7.50
CA PHE A 186 7.93 -3.02 7.83
C PHE A 186 8.23 -4.08 6.77
N THR A 187 7.23 -4.78 6.25
CA THR A 187 7.46 -5.74 5.15
C THR A 187 7.95 -5.06 3.87
N LEU A 188 7.54 -3.81 3.62
CA LEU A 188 8.01 -3.05 2.48
C LEU A 188 9.49 -2.67 2.55
N VAL A 189 10.10 -2.67 3.74
CA VAL A 189 11.55 -2.50 3.85
C VAL A 189 12.28 -3.60 3.09
N PHE A 190 11.87 -4.85 3.26
CA PHE A 190 12.42 -5.96 2.49
C PHE A 190 12.03 -5.86 1.01
N PHE A 191 10.78 -5.49 0.71
CA PHE A 191 10.30 -5.38 -0.66
C PHE A 191 11.11 -4.39 -1.52
N ASN A 192 11.53 -3.27 -0.95
CA ASN A 192 12.25 -2.22 -1.67
C ASN A 192 13.78 -2.36 -1.61
N SER A 193 14.32 -3.14 -0.66
CA SER A 193 15.77 -3.36 -0.54
C SER A 193 16.33 -4.23 -1.67
N HIS A 194 17.55 -3.92 -2.12
CA HIS A 194 18.26 -4.72 -3.13
C HIS A 194 18.80 -6.03 -2.55
N SER A 195 19.18 -6.03 -1.27
CA SER A 195 19.65 -7.21 -0.56
C SER A 195 19.03 -7.35 0.84
N ILE A 196 19.17 -8.55 1.43
CA ILE A 196 18.82 -8.79 2.83
C ILE A 196 19.67 -7.91 3.76
N SER A 197 20.93 -7.68 3.42
CA SER A 197 21.84 -6.82 4.19
C SER A 197 21.31 -5.40 4.25
N ASP A 198 20.83 -4.87 3.11
CA ASP A 198 20.29 -3.50 3.04
C ASP A 198 19.02 -3.40 3.89
N ALA A 199 18.14 -4.39 3.86
CA ALA A 199 16.96 -4.41 4.72
C ALA A 199 17.33 -4.34 6.21
N PHE A 200 18.36 -5.09 6.63
CA PHE A 200 18.87 -5.03 8.01
C PHE A 200 19.61 -3.73 8.32
N TYR A 201 20.31 -3.14 7.36
CA TYR A 201 20.90 -1.81 7.50
C TYR A 201 19.80 -0.78 7.78
N PHE A 202 18.75 -0.76 6.94
CA PHE A 202 17.61 0.15 7.08
C PHE A 202 16.98 0.04 8.47
N ILE A 203 16.75 -1.18 8.95
CA ILE A 203 16.13 -1.44 10.25
C ILE A 203 17.05 -1.02 11.40
N SER A 204 18.34 -1.37 11.35
CA SER A 204 19.31 -1.05 12.42
C SER A 204 19.62 0.44 12.53
N HIS A 205 19.52 1.18 11.42
CA HIS A 205 19.79 2.61 11.37
C HIS A 205 18.54 3.49 11.47
N LEU A 206 17.35 2.89 11.66
CA LEU A 206 16.08 3.61 11.68
C LEU A 206 16.01 4.66 12.80
N PHE A 207 16.65 4.38 13.94
CA PHE A 207 16.71 5.28 15.10
C PHE A 207 18.13 5.72 15.47
N SER A 208 19.12 5.47 14.62
CA SER A 208 20.50 5.94 14.84
C SER A 208 20.67 7.40 14.39
N ASN A 209 21.61 8.12 15.02
CA ASN A 209 21.97 9.51 14.67
C ASN A 209 20.77 10.43 14.45
N PHE A 210 19.76 10.31 15.31
CA PHE A 210 18.49 11.01 15.13
C PHE A 210 18.64 12.51 15.43
N HIS A 211 18.86 13.29 14.39
CA HIS A 211 18.81 14.75 14.45
C HIS A 211 17.44 15.23 13.97
N LEU A 212 16.68 15.87 14.85
CA LEU A 212 15.40 16.51 14.53
C LEU A 212 15.62 17.85 13.78
N SER A 213 16.57 17.87 12.84
CA SER A 213 16.77 19.00 11.94
C SER A 213 15.98 18.76 10.67
N LEU A 214 14.86 19.46 10.57
CA LEU A 214 14.07 19.52 9.34
C LEU A 214 14.81 20.35 8.27
N SER A 215 15.63 21.32 8.69
CA SER A 215 16.53 22.07 7.81
C SER A 215 17.74 21.23 7.38
N GLY A 216 17.98 21.11 6.07
CA GLY A 216 19.15 20.43 5.49
C GLY A 216 18.90 19.02 4.96
N ASN A 217 17.71 18.45 5.18
CA ASN A 217 17.32 17.16 4.61
C ASN A 217 16.74 17.37 3.20
N LYS A 218 17.64 17.55 2.22
CA LYS A 218 17.35 17.91 0.81
C LYS A 218 16.34 16.97 0.12
N LEU A 219 16.11 15.78 0.67
CA LEU A 219 15.16 14.78 0.18
C LEU A 219 13.69 15.23 0.19
N ILE A 220 13.30 16.02 1.19
CA ILE A 220 11.88 16.28 1.51
C ILE A 220 11.57 17.78 1.47
N TYR A 221 12.54 18.61 1.87
CA TYR A 221 12.29 20.03 2.13
C TYR A 221 12.41 20.95 0.91
N ASP A 222 13.23 20.57 -0.09
CA ASP A 222 13.47 21.44 -1.25
C ASP A 222 12.60 21.11 -2.47
N SER A 223 11.71 20.11 -2.37
CA SER A 223 10.80 19.76 -3.46
C SER A 223 9.37 20.22 -3.17
N ALA A 224 8.94 21.30 -3.81
CA ALA A 224 7.51 21.69 -3.83
C ALA A 224 6.61 20.52 -4.26
N GLY A 225 7.12 19.61 -5.10
CA GLY A 225 6.47 18.37 -5.51
C GLY A 225 6.12 17.44 -4.34
N PHE A 226 7.01 17.24 -3.36
CA PHE A 226 6.71 16.39 -2.20
C PHE A 226 5.54 16.94 -1.37
N PHE A 227 5.57 18.22 -1.01
CA PHE A 227 4.51 18.81 -0.17
C PHE A 227 3.16 18.81 -0.87
N ILE A 228 3.13 19.10 -2.17
CA ILE A 228 1.91 19.05 -2.97
C ILE A 228 1.39 17.62 -3.07
N ALA A 229 2.26 16.63 -3.31
CA ALA A 229 1.89 15.22 -3.36
C ALA A 229 1.36 14.71 -2.01
N PHE A 230 2.00 15.10 -0.91
CA PHE A 230 1.55 14.73 0.43
C PHE A 230 0.21 15.40 0.78
N ALA A 231 0.03 16.68 0.46
CA ALA A 231 -1.26 17.35 0.63
C ALA A 231 -2.37 16.71 -0.22
N ALA A 232 -2.06 16.35 -1.46
CA ALA A 232 -2.96 15.60 -2.34
C ALA A 232 -3.30 14.22 -1.76
N PHE A 233 -2.34 13.51 -1.17
CA PHE A 233 -2.60 12.27 -0.45
C PHE A 233 -3.51 12.49 0.76
N VAL A 234 -3.31 13.55 1.55
CA VAL A 234 -4.20 13.86 2.68
C VAL A 234 -5.64 14.07 2.19
N VAL A 235 -5.84 14.79 1.09
CA VAL A 235 -7.18 14.96 0.48
C VAL A 235 -7.76 13.61 0.04
N LEU A 236 -6.97 12.78 -0.65
CA LEU A 236 -7.36 11.42 -1.04
C LEU A 236 -7.76 10.59 0.19
N PHE A 237 -6.95 10.60 1.24
CA PHE A 237 -7.19 9.83 2.46
C PHE A 237 -8.45 10.31 3.19
N VAL A 238 -8.70 11.62 3.24
CA VAL A 238 -9.96 12.18 3.78
C VAL A 238 -11.17 11.69 2.98
N ILE A 239 -11.09 11.67 1.65
CA ILE A 239 -12.13 11.11 0.79
C ILE A 239 -12.36 9.63 1.13
N GLU A 240 -11.30 8.85 1.32
CA GLU A 240 -11.39 7.44 1.70
C GLU A 240 -11.99 7.24 3.09
N ILE A 241 -11.73 8.12 4.07
CA ILE A 241 -12.39 8.09 5.39
C ILE A 241 -13.91 8.20 5.23
N TYR A 242 -14.39 9.14 4.41
CA TYR A 242 -15.82 9.29 4.15
C TYR A 242 -16.41 8.07 3.45
N GLN A 243 -15.71 7.54 2.44
CA GLN A 243 -16.14 6.32 1.74
C GLN A 243 -16.17 5.10 2.66
N GLU A 244 -15.20 4.93 3.56
CA GLU A 244 -15.18 3.84 4.54
C GLU A 244 -16.34 3.94 5.54
N ARG A 245 -16.86 5.16 5.78
CA ARG A 245 -18.08 5.41 6.57
C ARG A 245 -19.37 5.24 5.77
N GLY A 246 -19.31 4.81 4.51
CA GLY A 246 -20.46 4.58 3.65
C GLY A 246 -20.99 5.81 2.90
N VAL A 247 -20.23 6.92 2.90
CA VAL A 247 -20.62 8.13 2.17
C VAL A 247 -20.29 7.97 0.68
N ASP A 248 -21.29 8.15 -0.19
CA ASP A 248 -21.11 8.18 -1.64
C ASP A 248 -20.53 9.52 -2.13
N VAL A 249 -19.23 9.72 -1.87
CA VAL A 249 -18.51 10.96 -2.22
C VAL A 249 -18.61 11.25 -3.72
N ALA A 250 -18.53 10.22 -4.56
CA ALA A 250 -18.64 10.37 -6.01
C ALA A 250 -20.03 10.85 -6.41
N GLY A 251 -21.09 10.25 -5.86
CA GLY A 251 -22.47 10.69 -6.09
C GLY A 251 -22.72 12.12 -5.64
N TYR A 252 -22.19 12.54 -4.49
CA TYR A 252 -22.26 13.93 -4.03
C TYR A 252 -21.59 14.90 -5.01
N PHE A 253 -20.36 14.59 -5.45
CA PHE A 253 -19.66 15.40 -6.44
C PHE A 253 -20.44 15.50 -7.76
N LEU A 254 -21.09 14.42 -8.19
CA LEU A 254 -21.88 14.42 -9.42
C LEU A 254 -23.16 15.24 -9.35
N LYS A 255 -23.70 15.47 -8.15
CA LYS A 255 -24.88 16.34 -7.92
C LYS A 255 -24.51 17.83 -7.81
N MET A 256 -23.23 18.17 -7.68
CA MET A 256 -22.79 19.57 -7.62
C MET A 256 -23.04 20.33 -8.93
N PRO A 257 -23.12 21.68 -8.88
CA PRO A 257 -23.29 22.51 -10.07
C PRO A 257 -22.25 22.21 -11.14
N ARG A 258 -22.63 22.33 -12.41
CA ARG A 258 -21.76 22.03 -13.56
C ARG A 258 -20.41 22.75 -13.46
N ALA A 259 -20.41 24.04 -13.11
CA ALA A 259 -19.20 24.84 -12.95
C ALA A 259 -18.21 24.21 -11.94
N VAL A 260 -18.69 23.80 -10.77
CA VAL A 260 -17.85 23.18 -9.72
C VAL A 260 -17.23 21.87 -10.23
N ARG A 261 -18.01 21.03 -10.91
CA ARG A 261 -17.50 19.76 -11.46
C ARG A 261 -16.42 19.98 -12.51
N TRP A 262 -16.64 20.94 -13.43
CA TRP A 262 -15.66 21.27 -14.46
C TRP A 262 -14.38 21.87 -13.88
N VAL A 263 -14.49 22.79 -12.92
CA VAL A 263 -13.31 23.30 -12.19
C VAL A 263 -12.54 22.15 -11.56
N GLY A 264 -13.21 21.21 -10.88
CA GLY A 264 -12.57 20.03 -10.31
C GLY A 264 -11.85 19.17 -11.36
N TYR A 265 -12.47 18.90 -12.52
CA TYR A 265 -11.82 18.15 -13.59
C TYR A 265 -10.62 18.89 -14.20
N TYR A 266 -10.73 20.19 -14.45
CA TYR A 266 -9.62 20.98 -14.97
C TYR A 266 -8.45 21.06 -13.99
N LEU A 267 -8.71 21.22 -12.69
CA LEU A 267 -7.66 21.18 -11.66
C LEU A 267 -6.93 19.84 -11.67
N LEU A 268 -7.66 18.71 -11.74
CA LEU A 268 -7.04 17.39 -11.86
C LEU A 268 -6.19 17.27 -13.13
N ILE A 269 -6.72 17.68 -14.27
CA ILE A 269 -6.02 17.60 -15.57
C ILE A 269 -4.74 18.44 -15.54
N VAL A 270 -4.82 19.70 -15.12
CA VAL A 270 -3.66 20.61 -15.04
C VAL A 270 -2.62 20.05 -14.08
N SER A 271 -3.03 19.51 -12.92
CA SER A 271 -2.08 18.90 -11.98
C SER A 271 -1.35 17.70 -12.59
N VAL A 272 -2.04 16.86 -13.35
CA VAL A 272 -1.42 15.70 -14.03
C VAL A 272 -0.42 16.18 -15.08
N PHE A 273 -0.77 17.17 -15.91
CA PHE A 273 0.15 17.69 -16.92
C PHE A 273 1.38 18.36 -16.30
N TYR A 274 1.20 19.14 -15.24
CA TYR A 274 2.29 19.80 -14.54
C TYR A 274 3.31 18.78 -13.99
N TYR A 275 2.83 17.65 -13.45
CA TYR A 275 3.69 16.61 -12.87
C TYR A 275 4.11 15.49 -13.83
N SER A 276 3.56 15.43 -15.05
CA SER A 276 3.89 14.39 -16.04
C SER A 276 5.34 14.46 -16.58
N GLY A 277 6.03 15.59 -16.39
CA GLY A 277 7.41 15.79 -16.85
C GLY A 277 8.49 15.01 -16.08
N ALA A 278 8.14 14.36 -14.96
CA ALA A 278 9.05 13.60 -14.11
C ALA A 278 8.60 12.13 -14.01
N GLY A 279 8.55 11.43 -15.15
CA GLY A 279 8.10 10.04 -15.22
C GLY A 279 9.07 9.09 -14.53
N ASP A 280 8.70 8.60 -13.35
CA ASP A 280 9.38 7.48 -12.68
C ASP A 280 8.77 6.15 -13.20
N THR A 281 9.59 5.11 -13.39
CA THR A 281 9.16 3.83 -13.99
C THR A 281 8.17 3.10 -13.06
N PHE A 282 7.18 2.39 -13.60
CA PHE A 282 6.23 1.58 -12.81
C PHE A 282 6.96 0.57 -11.91
N VAL A 283 6.50 0.38 -10.67
CA VAL A 283 7.22 -0.41 -9.64
C VAL A 283 7.59 -1.82 -10.11
N TYR A 284 6.71 -2.52 -10.83
CA TYR A 284 7.00 -3.87 -11.34
C TYR A 284 7.95 -3.92 -12.54
N LEU A 285 8.27 -2.78 -13.17
CA LEU A 285 9.27 -2.70 -14.23
C LEU A 285 10.68 -2.44 -13.67
N LYS A 286 10.82 -2.31 -12.34
CA LYS A 286 12.10 -2.10 -11.64
C LYS A 286 12.72 -3.40 -11.11
N PHE A 287 12.04 -4.53 -11.26
CA PHE A 287 12.45 -5.86 -10.78
C PHE A 287 12.77 -6.81 -11.94
#